data_AF-A0A316VBB6-F1
#
_entry.id   AF-A0A316VBB6-F1
#
_cell.length_a   1.000
_cell.length_b   1.000
_cell.length_c   1.000
_cell.angle_alpha   90.00
_cell.angle_beta   90.00
_cell.angle_gamma   90.00
#
_symmetry.space_group_name_H-M   'P 1'
#
loop_
_entity.id
_entity.type
_entity.pdbx_description
1 polymer ?
#
loop_
_entity_poly.entity_id
_entity_poly.type
_entity_poly.pdbx_seq_one_letter_code
_entity_poly.pdbx_strand_id
1 'polypeptide(L)'
;MAKGRHGKPQPKKGGFGAAPTKTKIVSEEAIFKRAPHTSNQGSSADSPLLLTLLFRDKASQHSALARIESFYESSAVEGQSNDANRFLTIDQAKSQKLCPNYEAFNCPISAVNQWLGQMFKCPDLVIATPQKEEESSIDDSTDQPKHTEKWWQTHCNEEEVELLSFLDFLGCLEDPANPIDKTTNGPQYLITSLASQAASSLPHERLHFLYFASKEYREYVESLYGSLSNKTRKIIETDLGMRGYAKHVWQDEFQAYVSLNAAEFGNPTKQECTPIKEELQQKQKQLLIWKHINTTSV
;
A
#
# COMPACT_ATOMS: atom_id res chain seq x y z
N MET A 1 14.19 -22.01 -62.95
CA MET A 1 12.87 -22.35 -62.37
C MET A 1 12.84 -21.84 -60.95
N ALA A 2 11.82 -21.20 -60.38
CA ALA A 2 10.82 -20.25 -60.85
C ALA A 2 10.49 -19.40 -59.60
N LYS A 3 10.34 -18.09 -59.78
CA LYS A 3 10.08 -17.09 -58.72
C LYS A 3 8.64 -17.25 -58.20
N GLY A 4 8.46 -17.24 -56.88
CA GLY A 4 7.15 -17.12 -56.22
C GLY A 4 7.10 -15.85 -55.37
N ARG A 5 6.34 -14.85 -55.83
CA ARG A 5 5.98 -13.61 -55.11
C ARG A 5 4.85 -13.90 -54.13
N HIS A 6 4.93 -13.42 -52.89
CA HIS A 6 3.73 -13.06 -52.13
C HIS A 6 3.92 -11.73 -51.39
N GLY A 7 2.88 -10.89 -51.48
CA GLY A 7 2.90 -9.46 -51.25
C GLY A 7 2.83 -9.03 -49.79
N LYS A 8 3.31 -7.82 -49.55
CA LYS A 8 3.16 -7.09 -48.28
C LYS A 8 1.71 -6.62 -48.11
N PRO A 9 1.09 -6.81 -46.94
CA PRO A 9 -0.15 -6.11 -46.60
C PRO A 9 0.15 -4.68 -46.14
N GLN A 10 -0.65 -3.73 -46.63
CA GLN A 10 -0.68 -2.33 -46.18
C GLN A 10 -1.24 -2.22 -44.74
N PRO A 11 -0.77 -1.26 -43.93
CA PRO A 11 -1.39 -0.97 -42.64
C PRO A 11 -2.72 -0.23 -42.83
N LYS A 12 -3.80 -0.79 -42.28
CA LYS A 12 -5.09 -0.10 -42.15
C LYS A 12 -4.98 0.99 -41.08
N LYS A 13 -5.30 2.22 -41.47
CA LYS A 13 -5.60 3.33 -40.54
C LYS A 13 -6.98 3.08 -39.91
N GLY A 14 -6.99 2.66 -38.64
CA GLY A 14 -8.12 2.89 -37.72
C GLY A 14 -7.58 3.84 -36.66
N GLY A 15 -8.19 4.98 -36.37
CA GLY A 15 -9.58 5.18 -36.00
C GLY A 15 -9.51 5.80 -34.61
N PHE A 16 -9.86 7.08 -34.48
CA PHE A 16 -9.77 7.84 -33.24
C PHE A 16 -10.51 7.11 -32.12
N GLY A 17 -9.74 6.58 -31.16
CA GLY A 17 -10.27 5.98 -29.96
C GLY A 17 -10.92 7.05 -29.10
N ALA A 18 -12.15 6.79 -28.69
CA ALA A 18 -12.93 7.60 -27.77
C ALA A 18 -12.14 7.89 -26.48
N ALA A 19 -12.42 9.06 -25.90
CA ALA A 19 -11.89 9.46 -24.60
C ALA A 19 -12.12 8.36 -23.55
N PRO A 20 -11.14 8.07 -22.68
CA PRO A 20 -11.32 7.11 -21.61
C PRO A 20 -12.49 7.55 -20.71
N THR A 21 -13.48 6.66 -20.62
CA THR A 21 -14.58 6.74 -19.67
C THR A 21 -14.05 6.73 -18.25
N LYS A 22 -14.52 7.69 -17.45
CA LYS A 22 -14.37 7.82 -15.99
C LYS A 22 -13.93 6.52 -15.31
N THR A 23 -12.70 6.53 -14.80
CA THR A 23 -12.19 5.56 -13.84
C THR A 23 -13.22 5.45 -12.72
N LYS A 24 -13.77 4.26 -12.55
CA LYS A 24 -14.74 3.96 -11.51
C LYS A 24 -14.08 2.88 -10.69
N ILE A 25 -13.67 3.18 -9.47
CA ILE A 25 -13.35 2.16 -8.46
C ILE A 25 -14.52 1.17 -8.47
N VAL A 26 -14.25 -0.07 -8.92
CA VAL A 26 -15.31 -1.00 -9.36
C VAL A 26 -16.06 -1.66 -8.22
N SER A 27 -15.56 -1.50 -7.00
CA SER A 27 -16.37 -1.66 -5.80
C SER A 27 -15.86 -0.70 -4.73
N GLU A 28 -16.75 0.16 -4.22
CA GLU A 28 -16.63 0.78 -2.89
C GLU A 28 -16.78 -0.28 -1.79
N GLU A 29 -16.27 -1.50 -1.97
CA GLU A 29 -16.09 -2.44 -0.86
C GLU A 29 -14.82 -2.04 -0.12
N ALA A 30 -14.82 -0.81 0.41
CA ALA A 30 -13.92 -0.45 1.49
C ALA A 30 -14.36 -1.26 2.70
N ILE A 31 -13.77 -2.44 2.84
CA ILE A 31 -14.08 -3.31 3.97
C ILE A 31 -13.37 -2.74 5.19
N PHE A 32 -14.10 -1.97 5.98
CA PHE A 32 -13.62 -1.39 7.22
C PHE A 32 -13.66 -2.46 8.32
N LYS A 33 -12.49 -2.82 8.86
CA LYS A 33 -12.38 -3.79 9.95
C LYS A 33 -11.71 -3.17 11.15
N ARG A 34 -12.48 -3.01 12.23
CA ARG A 34 -11.95 -2.71 13.57
C ARG A 34 -11.72 -4.02 14.30
N ALA A 35 -10.48 -4.29 14.73
CA ALA A 35 -10.22 -5.42 15.61
C ALA A 35 -10.90 -5.19 16.98
N PRO A 36 -11.42 -6.23 17.66
CA PRO A 36 -12.19 -6.05 18.87
C PRO A 36 -11.24 -5.84 20.06
N HIS A 37 -11.69 -5.05 21.01
CA HIS A 37 -10.97 -4.81 22.25
C HIS A 37 -11.03 -6.05 23.15
N THR A 38 -9.87 -6.58 23.58
CA THR A 38 -9.83 -7.48 24.73
C THR A 38 -10.12 -6.67 25.99
N SER A 39 -11.35 -6.72 26.49
CA SER A 39 -11.71 -6.17 27.78
C SER A 39 -11.04 -6.99 28.90
N ASN A 40 -9.87 -6.55 29.36
CA ASN A 40 -9.44 -6.74 30.74
C ASN A 40 -8.62 -5.51 31.15
N GLN A 41 -9.27 -4.71 32.00
CA GLN A 41 -8.83 -3.49 32.67
C GLN A 41 -7.34 -3.10 32.54
N GLY A 42 -7.08 -2.00 31.82
CA GLY A 42 -5.78 -1.31 31.79
C GLY A 42 -5.51 -0.66 30.42
N SER A 43 -5.86 0.63 30.29
CA SER A 43 -5.63 1.53 29.12
C SER A 43 -5.97 0.97 27.72
N SER A 44 -7.04 1.50 27.15
CA SER A 44 -7.50 1.29 25.76
C SER A 44 -6.41 1.62 24.74
N ALA A 45 -5.65 0.62 24.30
CA ALA A 45 -4.87 0.73 23.07
C ALA A 45 -5.77 0.32 21.91
N ASP A 46 -6.23 1.30 21.14
CA ASP A 46 -6.97 1.09 19.89
C ASP A 46 -6.12 0.21 18.96
N SER A 47 -6.64 -0.98 18.66
CA SER A 47 -6.02 -1.80 17.62
C SER A 47 -6.12 -1.06 16.29
N PRO A 48 -5.06 -1.03 15.48
CA PRO A 48 -5.09 -0.30 14.22
C PRO A 48 -6.18 -0.88 13.30
N LEU A 49 -6.74 0.00 12.50
CA LEU A 49 -7.79 -0.20 11.53
C LEU A 49 -7.16 -0.43 10.15
N LEU A 50 -7.64 -1.45 9.46
CA LEU A 50 -7.20 -1.82 8.12
C LEU A 50 -8.18 -1.31 7.06
N LEU A 51 -7.65 -0.63 6.04
CA LEU A 51 -8.34 -0.35 4.79
C LEU A 51 -7.85 -1.30 3.70
N THR A 52 -8.76 -1.99 3.02
CA THR A 52 -8.46 -2.77 1.81
C THR A 52 -9.14 -2.13 0.61
N LEU A 53 -8.37 -1.82 -0.44
CA LEU A 53 -8.87 -1.29 -1.71
C LEU A 53 -8.65 -2.31 -2.83
N LEU A 54 -9.71 -2.56 -3.61
CA LEU A 54 -9.64 -3.46 -4.76
C LEU A 54 -9.71 -2.67 -6.06
N PHE A 55 -8.66 -2.77 -6.86
CA PHE A 55 -8.58 -2.15 -8.17
C PHE A 55 -9.08 -3.11 -9.25
N ARG A 56 -9.79 -2.57 -10.23
CA ARG A 56 -10.28 -3.37 -11.36
C ARG A 56 -9.16 -3.85 -12.26
N ASP A 57 -8.19 -2.98 -12.49
CA ASP A 57 -7.13 -3.22 -13.44
C ASP A 57 -5.81 -2.61 -12.95
N LYS A 58 -4.73 -3.12 -13.51
CA LYS A 58 -3.36 -2.73 -13.16
C LYS A 58 -3.06 -1.28 -13.51
N ALA A 59 -3.71 -0.72 -14.54
CA ALA A 59 -3.44 0.64 -14.97
C ALA A 59 -3.94 1.65 -13.94
N SER A 60 -5.18 1.50 -13.46
CA SER A 60 -5.76 2.34 -12.40
C SER A 60 -5.01 2.19 -11.07
N GLN A 61 -4.67 0.96 -10.66
CA GLN A 61 -3.86 0.72 -9.46
C GLN A 61 -2.51 1.44 -9.56
N HIS A 62 -1.82 1.27 -10.67
CA HIS A 62 -0.51 1.88 -10.90
C HIS A 62 -0.61 3.41 -10.94
N SER A 63 -1.61 3.98 -11.63
CA SER A 63 -1.80 5.44 -11.70
C SER A 63 -2.00 6.06 -10.31
N ALA A 64 -2.76 5.38 -9.44
CA ALA A 64 -3.06 5.84 -8.09
C ALA A 64 -1.89 5.70 -7.10
N LEU A 65 -1.04 4.68 -7.25
CA LEU A 65 -0.11 4.26 -6.19
C LEU A 65 1.37 4.34 -6.54
N ALA A 66 1.77 4.36 -7.83
CA ALA A 66 3.16 4.17 -8.22
C ALA A 66 4.15 5.13 -7.55
N ARG A 67 3.77 6.39 -7.34
CA ARG A 67 4.63 7.38 -6.67
C ARG A 67 4.70 7.16 -5.15
N ILE A 68 3.59 6.81 -4.51
CA ILE A 68 3.52 6.51 -3.07
C ILE A 68 4.35 5.24 -2.78
N GLU A 69 4.19 4.22 -3.60
CA GLU A 69 4.94 2.96 -3.51
C GLU A 69 6.43 3.21 -3.71
N SER A 70 6.82 3.89 -4.80
CA SER A 70 8.23 4.20 -5.07
C SER A 70 8.87 4.98 -3.92
N PHE A 71 8.12 5.90 -3.32
CA PHE A 71 8.54 6.63 -2.14
C PHE A 71 8.77 5.70 -0.94
N TYR A 72 7.79 4.85 -0.63
CA TYR A 72 7.84 3.92 0.50
C TYR A 72 8.96 2.88 0.35
N GLU A 73 9.08 2.25 -0.81
CA GLU A 73 10.10 1.22 -1.09
C GLU A 73 11.51 1.83 -1.20
N SER A 74 11.66 3.07 -1.69
CA SER A 74 12.96 3.74 -1.71
C SER A 74 13.53 3.95 -0.31
N SER A 75 12.66 4.07 0.70
CA SER A 75 13.06 4.19 2.11
C SER A 75 13.67 2.91 2.65
N ALA A 76 13.34 1.77 2.04
CA ALA A 76 13.67 0.47 2.56
C ALA A 76 15.12 0.04 2.21
N VAL A 77 15.69 0.52 1.11
CA VAL A 77 16.99 0.05 0.61
C VAL A 77 18.16 0.64 1.42
N GLU A 78 18.57 -0.06 2.48
CA GLU A 78 19.78 0.28 3.24
C GLU A 78 21.05 0.15 2.38
N GLY A 79 21.83 1.23 2.28
CA GLY A 79 23.18 1.22 1.73
C GLY A 79 23.34 1.72 0.29
N GLN A 80 22.26 2.11 -0.40
CA GLN A 80 22.35 2.92 -1.61
C GLN A 80 22.02 4.38 -1.29
N SER A 81 22.99 5.25 -1.55
CA SER A 81 23.05 6.64 -1.11
C SER A 81 21.93 7.55 -1.63
N ASN A 82 21.49 8.44 -0.73
CA ASN A 82 20.90 9.78 -0.90
C ASN A 82 19.42 9.98 -1.31
N ASP A 83 18.70 8.95 -1.78
CA ASP A 83 17.33 9.15 -2.30
C ASP A 83 16.23 8.37 -1.53
N ALA A 84 16.51 7.88 -0.31
CA ALA A 84 15.49 7.30 0.55
C ALA A 84 14.38 8.32 0.85
N ASN A 85 13.12 7.94 0.65
CA ASN A 85 11.96 8.85 0.77
C ASN A 85 12.04 10.04 -0.21
N ARG A 86 12.60 9.84 -1.40
CA ARG A 86 12.60 10.88 -2.42
C ARG A 86 11.20 11.03 -3.02
N PHE A 87 10.61 12.20 -2.81
CA PHE A 87 9.41 12.59 -3.54
C PHE A 87 9.71 12.78 -5.02
N LEU A 88 8.81 12.28 -5.88
CA LEU A 88 8.86 12.45 -7.32
C LEU A 88 7.68 13.30 -7.80
N THR A 89 7.96 14.35 -8.58
CA THR A 89 6.91 15.07 -9.31
C THR A 89 6.29 14.18 -10.38
N ILE A 90 5.12 14.56 -10.92
CA ILE A 90 4.47 13.80 -12.01
C ILE A 90 5.40 13.66 -13.22
N ASP A 91 6.14 14.72 -13.57
CA ASP A 91 7.04 14.69 -14.73
C ASP A 91 8.28 13.81 -14.48
N GLN A 92 8.83 13.84 -13.26
CA GLN A 92 9.90 12.93 -12.85
C GLN A 92 9.41 11.48 -12.88
N ALA A 93 8.22 11.21 -12.33
CA ALA A 93 7.62 9.88 -12.32
C ALA A 93 7.38 9.34 -13.74
N LYS A 94 6.93 10.16 -14.70
CA LYS A 94 6.79 9.75 -16.11
C LYS A 94 8.12 9.36 -16.76
N SER A 95 9.21 10.02 -16.37
CA SER A 95 10.54 9.72 -16.90
C SER A 95 11.14 8.44 -16.30
N GLN A 96 10.68 8.05 -15.11
CA GLN A 96 11.13 6.86 -14.40
C GLN A 96 10.15 5.71 -14.68
N LYS A 97 10.67 4.51 -14.96
CA LYS A 97 9.82 3.32 -15.10
C LYS A 97 9.47 2.79 -13.72
N LEU A 98 8.58 3.48 -13.03
CA LEU A 98 8.15 3.10 -11.68
C LEU A 98 7.47 1.74 -11.70
N CYS A 99 7.73 0.94 -10.65
CA CYS A 99 7.04 -0.27 -10.21
C CYS A 99 6.12 -0.96 -11.26
N PRO A 100 6.69 -1.62 -12.29
CA PRO A 100 5.91 -2.04 -13.45
C PRO A 100 4.99 -3.24 -13.19
N ASN A 101 5.13 -3.98 -12.07
CA ASN A 101 4.65 -5.36 -11.97
C ASN A 101 3.96 -5.79 -10.67
N TYR A 102 3.46 -4.88 -9.83
CA TYR A 102 2.78 -5.30 -8.61
C TYR A 102 1.33 -5.71 -8.86
N GLU A 103 0.91 -6.77 -8.16
CA GLU A 103 -0.45 -7.29 -8.12
C GLU A 103 -1.18 -6.87 -6.84
N ALA A 104 -0.41 -6.58 -5.79
CA ALA A 104 -0.84 -6.05 -4.51
C ALA A 104 0.27 -5.14 -3.93
N PHE A 105 -0.14 -4.24 -3.04
CA PHE A 105 0.74 -3.31 -2.34
C PHE A 105 0.15 -3.03 -0.97
N ASN A 106 0.99 -2.97 0.05
CA ASN A 106 0.60 -2.61 1.41
C ASN A 106 1.51 -1.51 1.95
N CYS A 107 0.97 -0.63 2.79
CA CYS A 107 1.77 0.30 3.57
C CYS A 107 1.01 0.85 4.78
N PRO A 108 1.73 1.31 5.82
CA PRO A 108 1.14 2.18 6.83
C PRO A 108 0.63 3.49 6.21
N ILE A 109 -0.48 4.03 6.71
CA ILE A 109 -1.01 5.33 6.26
C ILE A 109 -0.03 6.46 6.57
N SER A 110 0.80 6.32 7.61
CA SER A 110 1.87 7.28 7.89
C SER A 110 2.87 7.43 6.74
N ALA A 111 3.06 6.41 5.90
CA ALA A 111 3.90 6.52 4.70
C ALA A 111 3.26 7.47 3.66
N VAL A 112 1.94 7.44 3.51
CA VAL A 112 1.19 8.38 2.65
C VAL A 112 1.29 9.80 3.19
N ASN A 113 1.14 9.99 4.51
CA ASN A 113 1.31 11.29 5.15
C ASN A 113 2.75 11.83 5.01
N GLN A 114 3.76 10.96 5.13
CA GLN A 114 5.15 11.33 4.87
C GLN A 114 5.36 11.74 3.42
N TRP A 115 4.79 11.01 2.45
CA TRP A 115 4.85 11.36 1.04
C TRP A 115 4.19 12.72 0.76
N LEU A 116 3.00 12.98 1.30
CA LEU A 116 2.34 14.29 1.22
C LEU A 116 3.17 15.40 1.88
N GLY A 117 3.79 15.12 3.03
CA GLY A 117 4.69 16.05 3.70
C GLY A 117 5.92 16.40 2.86
N GLN A 118 6.45 15.46 2.08
CA GLN A 118 7.56 15.70 1.16
C GLN A 118 7.09 16.42 -0.12
N MET A 119 5.90 16.10 -0.63
CA MET A 119 5.26 16.87 -1.69
C MET A 119 5.10 18.34 -1.27
N PHE A 120 4.63 18.59 -0.04
CA PHE A 120 4.44 19.93 0.50
C PHE A 120 5.75 20.72 0.63
N LYS A 121 6.87 20.04 0.88
CA LYS A 121 8.20 20.66 1.02
C LYS A 121 8.96 20.77 -0.30
N CYS A 122 8.40 20.28 -1.40
CA CYS A 122 9.09 20.23 -2.69
C CYS A 122 9.24 21.65 -3.27
N PRO A 123 10.47 22.18 -3.44
CA PRO A 123 10.69 23.55 -3.90
C PRO A 123 10.26 23.77 -5.36
N ASP A 124 10.17 22.69 -6.13
CA ASP A 124 9.72 22.73 -7.54
C ASP A 124 8.19 22.89 -7.64
N LEU A 125 7.46 22.74 -6.53
CA LEU A 125 6.01 22.89 -6.49
C LEU A 125 5.64 24.26 -5.93
N VAL A 126 4.88 25.04 -6.70
CA VAL A 126 4.28 26.30 -6.23
C VAL A 126 3.02 25.95 -5.46
N ILE A 127 3.14 25.87 -4.14
CA ILE A 127 1.99 25.66 -3.27
C ILE A 127 1.40 27.02 -2.95
N ALA A 128 0.24 27.31 -3.55
CA ALA A 128 -0.55 28.47 -3.16
C ALA A 128 -0.92 28.31 -1.69
N THR A 129 -0.23 29.03 -0.81
CA THR A 129 -0.67 29.13 0.59
C THR A 129 -2.05 29.78 0.53
N PRO A 130 -3.09 29.18 1.15
CA PRO A 130 -4.39 29.82 1.20
C PRO A 130 -4.16 31.22 1.76
N GLN A 131 -4.32 32.24 0.92
CA GLN A 131 -4.36 33.60 1.43
C GLN A 131 -5.49 33.57 2.43
N LYS A 132 -5.20 33.87 3.71
CA LYS A 132 -6.22 34.03 4.75
C LYS A 132 -7.37 34.75 4.09
N GLU A 133 -8.47 34.05 3.86
CA GLU A 133 -9.66 34.63 3.27
C GLU A 133 -9.99 35.80 4.21
N GLU A 134 -9.69 37.02 3.77
CA GLU A 134 -10.17 38.22 4.44
C GLU A 134 -11.68 37.99 4.56
N GLU A 135 -12.19 38.08 5.79
CA GLU A 135 -13.56 37.82 6.19
C GLU A 135 -14.55 38.61 5.33
N SER A 136 -14.80 38.12 4.12
CA SER A 136 -15.63 38.73 3.10
C SER A 136 -17.06 38.29 3.38
N SER A 137 -17.67 39.01 4.33
CA SER A 137 -19.09 39.29 4.47
C SER A 137 -20.07 38.32 3.77
N ILE A 138 -20.70 37.48 4.58
CA ILE A 138 -22.15 37.23 4.65
C ILE A 138 -22.88 37.57 3.34
N ASP A 139 -23.06 36.58 2.47
CA ASP A 139 -24.27 36.54 1.64
C ASP A 139 -24.89 35.14 1.71
N ASP A 140 -26.19 35.19 1.89
CA ASP A 140 -27.08 34.17 2.41
C ASP A 140 -27.51 33.19 1.29
N SER A 141 -27.84 31.95 1.67
CA SER A 141 -28.69 31.01 0.92
C SER A 141 -28.16 30.20 -0.27
N THR A 142 -27.07 29.43 -0.12
CA THR A 142 -26.98 28.11 -0.81
C THR A 142 -26.24 27.07 0.04
N ASP A 143 -26.99 26.09 0.55
CA ASP A 143 -26.59 24.99 1.45
C ASP A 143 -25.66 23.93 0.80
N GLN A 144 -24.93 24.28 -0.26
CA GLN A 144 -23.94 23.36 -0.81
C GLN A 144 -22.60 23.53 -0.06
N PRO A 145 -22.06 22.46 0.52
CA PRO A 145 -20.74 22.51 1.12
C PRO A 145 -19.75 22.93 0.03
N LYS A 146 -19.16 24.12 0.17
CA LYS A 146 -18.04 24.54 -0.67
C LYS A 146 -16.96 23.46 -0.52
N HIS A 147 -16.79 22.63 -1.54
CA HIS A 147 -15.64 21.74 -1.64
C HIS A 147 -14.40 22.63 -1.59
N THR A 148 -13.77 22.72 -0.43
CA THR A 148 -12.52 23.45 -0.28
C THR A 148 -11.49 22.66 -1.08
N GLU A 149 -11.06 23.22 -2.20
CA GLU A 149 -10.05 22.62 -3.06
C GLU A 149 -8.79 22.35 -2.22
N LYS A 150 -8.34 21.09 -2.21
CA LYS A 150 -7.18 20.69 -1.39
C LYS A 150 -5.90 21.04 -2.15
N TRP A 151 -4.90 21.57 -1.44
CA TRP A 151 -3.65 22.07 -2.06
C TRP A 151 -2.91 21.03 -2.90
N TRP A 152 -3.01 19.73 -2.57
CA TRP A 152 -2.34 18.65 -3.28
C TRP A 152 -3.00 18.28 -4.62
N GLN A 153 -4.25 18.72 -4.87
CA GLN A 153 -5.00 18.32 -6.07
C GLN A 153 -4.31 18.74 -7.37
N THR A 154 -3.69 19.91 -7.39
CA THR A 154 -2.97 20.45 -8.56
C THR A 154 -1.62 19.77 -8.82
N HIS A 155 -1.15 18.92 -7.89
CA HIS A 155 0.15 18.23 -7.94
C HIS A 155 0.00 16.70 -8.06
N CYS A 156 -1.22 16.23 -8.24
CA CYS A 156 -1.60 14.83 -8.38
C CYS A 156 -2.26 14.57 -9.74
N ASN A 157 -2.17 13.34 -10.23
CA ASN A 157 -3.00 12.90 -11.35
C ASN A 157 -4.45 12.61 -10.87
N GLU A 158 -5.37 12.34 -11.80
CA GLU A 158 -6.79 12.13 -11.47
C GLU A 158 -7.00 10.97 -10.49
N GLU A 159 -6.33 9.83 -10.67
CA GLU A 159 -6.46 8.66 -9.80
C GLU A 159 -5.86 8.87 -8.40
N GLU A 160 -4.74 9.58 -8.30
CA GLU A 160 -4.17 10.00 -7.02
C GLU A 160 -5.11 10.96 -6.29
N VAL A 161 -5.76 11.88 -7.02
CA VAL A 161 -6.75 12.78 -6.42
C VAL A 161 -7.94 12.01 -5.86
N GLU A 162 -8.44 11.01 -6.58
CA GLU A 162 -9.52 10.14 -6.11
C GLU A 162 -9.11 9.38 -4.84
N LEU A 163 -7.93 8.75 -4.84
CA LEU A 163 -7.39 8.02 -3.69
C LEU A 163 -7.23 8.95 -2.47
N LEU A 164 -6.57 10.09 -2.63
CA LEU A 164 -6.32 11.03 -1.53
C LEU A 164 -7.60 11.67 -1.01
N SER A 165 -8.57 11.97 -1.88
CA SER A 165 -9.88 12.47 -1.44
C SER A 165 -10.61 11.43 -0.60
N PHE A 166 -10.52 10.16 -0.99
CA PHE A 166 -11.12 9.07 -0.23
C PHE A 166 -10.43 8.87 1.13
N LEU A 167 -9.10 8.92 1.18
CA LEU A 167 -8.34 8.86 2.43
C LEU A 167 -8.60 10.07 3.35
N ASP A 168 -8.71 11.28 2.80
CA ASP A 168 -9.08 12.50 3.54
C ASP A 168 -10.49 12.37 4.13
N PHE A 169 -11.45 11.88 3.34
CA PHE A 169 -12.83 11.63 3.78
C PHE A 169 -12.88 10.65 4.97
N LEU A 170 -12.03 9.62 4.96
CA LEU A 170 -11.90 8.66 6.06
C LEU A 170 -11.12 9.20 7.27
N GLY A 171 -10.59 10.43 7.19
CA GLY A 171 -9.77 11.02 8.26
C GLY A 171 -8.40 10.36 8.42
N CYS A 172 -7.85 9.78 7.35
CA CYS A 172 -6.51 9.18 7.31
C CYS A 172 -5.41 10.24 7.15
N LEU A 173 -5.72 11.32 6.41
CA LEU A 173 -4.72 12.28 5.97
C LEU A 173 -4.51 13.40 6.98
N GLU A 174 -3.25 13.73 7.19
CA GLU A 174 -2.83 14.90 7.96
C GLU A 174 -2.61 16.08 7.01
N ASP A 175 -3.02 17.28 7.43
CA ASP A 175 -2.71 18.49 6.68
C ASP A 175 -1.33 19.03 7.11
N PRO A 176 -0.28 18.94 6.28
CA PRO A 176 1.04 19.44 6.63
C PRO A 176 1.07 20.97 6.80
N ALA A 177 0.09 21.70 6.23
CA ALA A 177 -0.01 23.15 6.42
C ALA A 177 -0.60 23.51 7.79
N ASN A 178 -1.41 22.64 8.37
CA ASN A 178 -2.08 22.82 9.65
C ASN A 178 -1.97 21.53 10.48
N PRO A 179 -0.80 21.25 11.08
CA PRO A 179 -0.61 20.09 11.93
C PRO A 179 -1.43 20.28 13.21
N ILE A 180 -2.69 19.84 13.15
CA ILE A 180 -3.52 19.70 14.32
C ILE A 180 -3.12 18.36 14.95
N ASP A 181 -3.00 18.33 16.28
CA ASP A 181 -2.84 17.11 17.07
C ASP A 181 -4.14 16.28 17.03
N LYS A 182 -4.55 15.89 15.81
CA LYS A 182 -5.67 15.01 15.57
C LYS A 182 -5.16 13.61 15.83
N THR A 183 -5.70 12.97 16.86
CA THR A 183 -5.77 11.51 16.88
C THR A 183 -6.54 11.09 15.61
N THR A 184 -5.82 10.61 14.59
CA THR A 184 -6.44 10.14 13.35
C THR A 184 -7.29 8.93 13.69
N ASN A 185 -8.61 9.11 13.71
CA ASN A 185 -9.58 8.03 13.94
C ASN A 185 -9.75 7.12 12.70
N GLY A 186 -9.08 7.46 11.59
CA GLY A 186 -9.12 6.70 10.34
C GLY A 186 -8.26 5.43 10.38
N PRO A 187 -8.32 4.62 9.31
CA PRO A 187 -7.39 3.54 9.02
C PRO A 187 -5.94 3.93 9.28
N GLN A 188 -5.17 3.03 9.89
CA GLN A 188 -3.72 3.21 10.08
C GLN A 188 -2.90 2.40 9.08
N TYR A 189 -3.54 1.50 8.33
CA TYR A 189 -2.87 0.63 7.37
C TYR A 189 -3.70 0.43 6.10
N LEU A 190 -3.03 0.41 4.96
CA LEU A 190 -3.61 0.26 3.64
C LEU A 190 -3.11 -1.03 2.99
N ILE A 191 -4.03 -1.83 2.47
CA ILE A 191 -3.75 -2.92 1.52
C ILE A 191 -4.47 -2.59 0.23
N THR A 192 -3.80 -2.80 -0.89
CA THR A 192 -4.38 -2.68 -2.23
C THR A 192 -4.11 -3.96 -3.02
N SER A 193 -5.05 -4.37 -3.86
CA SER A 193 -4.88 -5.53 -4.74
C SER A 193 -5.72 -5.38 -5.99
N LEU A 194 -5.32 -6.05 -7.07
CA LEU A 194 -6.24 -6.32 -8.17
C LEU A 194 -7.38 -7.22 -7.68
N ALA A 195 -8.62 -6.87 -8.02
CA ALA A 195 -9.80 -7.65 -7.66
C ALA A 195 -9.71 -9.09 -8.20
N SER A 196 -9.13 -9.28 -9.39
CA SER A 196 -8.90 -10.59 -10.00
C SER A 196 -7.85 -11.44 -9.28
N GLN A 197 -6.97 -10.84 -8.47
CA GLN A 197 -5.92 -11.52 -7.71
C GLN A 197 -6.18 -11.52 -6.20
N ALA A 198 -7.27 -10.92 -5.73
CA ALA A 198 -7.54 -10.74 -4.31
C ALA A 198 -7.53 -12.06 -3.51
N ALA A 199 -7.94 -13.18 -4.13
CA ALA A 199 -7.95 -14.49 -3.47
C ALA A 199 -6.54 -15.05 -3.20
N SER A 200 -5.55 -14.73 -4.03
CA SER A 200 -4.16 -15.20 -3.90
C SER A 200 -3.29 -14.22 -3.12
N SER A 201 -3.45 -12.91 -3.34
CA SER A 201 -2.61 -11.87 -2.73
C SER A 201 -3.03 -11.50 -1.31
N LEU A 202 -4.32 -11.26 -1.06
CA LEU A 202 -4.78 -10.72 0.23
C LEU A 202 -4.40 -11.57 1.45
N PRO A 203 -4.37 -12.92 1.40
CA PRO A 203 -3.88 -13.70 2.53
C PRO A 203 -2.46 -13.33 2.95
N HIS A 204 -1.58 -13.00 1.99
CA HIS A 204 -0.22 -12.56 2.22
C HIS A 204 -0.21 -11.12 2.78
N GLU A 205 -0.90 -10.20 2.12
CA GLU A 205 -0.96 -8.79 2.54
C GLU A 205 -1.53 -8.61 3.96
N ARG A 206 -2.51 -9.42 4.34
CA ARG A 206 -3.11 -9.39 5.68
C ARG A 206 -2.14 -9.85 6.76
N LEU A 207 -1.14 -10.67 6.42
CA LEU A 207 -0.09 -11.08 7.36
C LEU A 207 0.88 -9.92 7.63
N HIS A 208 1.18 -9.09 6.64
CA HIS A 208 1.93 -7.84 6.87
C HIS A 208 1.18 -6.90 7.79
N PHE A 209 -0.14 -6.74 7.59
CA PHE A 209 -0.94 -5.94 8.52
C PHE A 209 -0.93 -6.53 9.95
N LEU A 210 -1.04 -7.85 10.11
CA LEU A 210 -0.96 -8.48 11.43
C LEU A 210 0.41 -8.20 12.09
N TYR A 211 1.48 -8.32 11.32
CA TYR A 211 2.84 -7.99 11.75
C TYR A 211 2.95 -6.52 12.17
N PHE A 212 2.43 -5.59 11.37
CA PHE A 212 2.37 -4.16 11.72
C PHE A 212 1.54 -3.89 13.00
N ALA A 213 0.41 -4.57 13.15
CA ALA A 213 -0.58 -4.25 14.18
C ALA A 213 -0.29 -4.83 15.56
N SER A 214 0.37 -5.99 15.64
CA SER A 214 0.57 -6.71 16.89
C SER A 214 2.04 -6.79 17.26
N LYS A 215 2.47 -5.98 18.24
CA LYS A 215 3.83 -6.05 18.81
C LYS A 215 4.13 -7.46 19.34
N GLU A 216 3.18 -8.08 20.05
CA GLU A 216 3.30 -9.46 20.54
C GLU A 216 3.54 -10.47 19.40
N TYR A 217 2.87 -10.30 18.27
CA TYR A 217 3.08 -11.16 17.10
C TYR A 217 4.47 -10.94 16.49
N ARG A 218 4.94 -9.69 16.38
CA ARG A 218 6.31 -9.41 15.88
C ARG A 218 7.38 -10.04 16.74
N GLU A 219 7.29 -9.90 18.06
CA GLU A 219 8.25 -10.51 19.00
C GLU A 219 8.24 -12.05 18.88
N TYR A 220 7.06 -12.63 18.66
CA TYR A 220 6.92 -14.06 18.42
C TYR A 220 7.57 -14.50 17.10
N VAL A 221 7.34 -13.75 16.01
CA VAL A 221 7.99 -13.97 14.71
C VAL A 221 9.50 -13.83 14.82
N GLU A 222 10.00 -12.82 15.53
CA GLU A 222 11.44 -12.62 15.77
C GLU A 222 12.06 -13.83 16.48
N SER A 223 11.37 -14.38 17.50
CA SER A 223 11.79 -15.61 18.18
C SER A 223 11.86 -16.82 17.24
N LEU A 224 10.82 -17.03 16.42
CA LEU A 224 10.78 -18.14 15.44
C LEU A 224 11.82 -17.97 14.33
N TYR A 225 12.03 -16.74 13.85
CA TYR A 225 13.08 -16.45 12.89
C TYR A 225 14.47 -16.65 13.50
N GLY A 226 14.63 -16.29 14.78
CA GLY A 226 15.81 -16.49 15.61
C GLY A 226 16.14 -17.95 15.88
N SER A 227 15.16 -18.85 15.88
CA SER A 227 15.34 -20.29 16.13
C SER A 227 15.80 -21.09 14.90
N LEU A 228 15.66 -20.52 13.69
CA LEU A 228 16.16 -21.13 12.45
C LEU A 228 17.66 -21.45 12.54
N SER A 229 18.07 -22.57 11.95
CA SER A 229 19.49 -22.85 11.78
C SER A 229 20.16 -21.80 10.90
N ASN A 230 21.44 -21.51 11.13
CA ASN A 230 22.21 -20.56 10.32
C ASN A 230 22.19 -20.90 8.82
N LYS A 231 22.14 -22.20 8.48
CA LYS A 231 22.04 -22.67 7.11
C LYS A 231 20.71 -22.28 6.48
N THR A 232 19.59 -22.58 7.15
CA THR A 232 18.24 -22.29 6.66
C THR A 232 17.99 -20.80 6.58
N ARG A 233 18.37 -20.03 7.62
CA ARG A 233 18.26 -18.57 7.62
C ARG A 233 18.99 -17.95 6.43
N LYS A 234 20.25 -18.34 6.18
CA LYS A 234 21.03 -17.81 5.06
C LYS A 234 20.40 -18.08 3.69
N ILE A 235 19.76 -19.24 3.50
CA ILE A 235 19.04 -19.56 2.25
C ILE A 235 17.86 -18.59 2.06
N ILE A 236 17.06 -18.40 3.11
CA ILE A 236 15.90 -17.48 3.10
C ILE A 236 16.35 -16.05 2.84
N GLU A 237 17.34 -15.55 3.58
CA GLU A 237 17.90 -14.21 3.42
C GLU A 237 18.47 -13.97 2.01
N THR A 238 19.13 -14.99 1.43
CA THR A 238 19.63 -14.92 0.06
C THR A 238 18.48 -14.82 -0.93
N ASP A 239 17.42 -15.64 -0.77
CA ASP A 239 16.24 -15.61 -1.63
C ASP A 239 15.52 -14.26 -1.55
N LEU A 240 15.24 -13.76 -0.34
CA LEU A 240 14.62 -12.45 -0.14
C LEU A 240 15.48 -11.31 -0.71
N GLY A 241 16.80 -11.37 -0.54
CA GLY A 241 17.71 -10.41 -1.16
C GLY A 241 17.70 -10.45 -2.69
N MET A 242 17.57 -11.64 -3.30
CA MET A 242 17.42 -11.78 -4.76
C MET A 242 16.07 -11.24 -5.27
N ARG A 243 15.01 -11.29 -4.45
CA ARG A 243 13.71 -10.67 -4.73
C ARG A 243 13.73 -9.14 -4.58
N GLY A 244 14.80 -8.58 -4.02
CA GLY A 244 14.98 -7.13 -3.83
C GLY A 244 14.50 -6.60 -2.48
N TYR A 245 14.08 -7.47 -1.57
CA TYR A 245 13.64 -7.04 -0.23
C TYR A 245 14.80 -6.54 0.61
N ALA A 246 14.55 -5.45 1.33
CA ALA A 246 15.48 -4.90 2.29
C ALA A 246 15.64 -5.79 3.53
N LYS A 247 16.82 -5.74 4.17
CA LYS A 247 17.14 -6.59 5.32
C LYS A 247 16.19 -6.41 6.50
N HIS A 248 15.78 -5.18 6.78
CA HIS A 248 14.94 -4.87 7.94
C HIS A 248 13.50 -5.41 7.79
N VAL A 249 13.03 -5.74 6.58
CA VAL A 249 11.71 -6.37 6.35
C VAL A 249 11.77 -7.88 6.25
N TRP A 250 12.95 -8.52 6.24
CA TRP A 250 13.07 -9.96 6.00
C TRP A 250 12.28 -10.83 6.98
N GLN A 251 12.12 -10.41 8.23
CA GLN A 251 11.31 -11.15 9.21
C GLN A 251 9.80 -11.08 8.89
N ASP A 252 9.33 -9.92 8.41
CA ASP A 252 7.94 -9.74 8.00
C ASP A 252 7.63 -10.54 6.72
N GLU A 253 8.51 -10.45 5.72
CA GLU A 253 8.41 -11.27 4.51
C GLU A 253 8.44 -12.77 4.82
N PHE A 254 9.38 -13.19 5.66
CA PHE A 254 9.48 -14.58 6.10
C PHE A 254 8.17 -15.10 6.70
N GLN A 255 7.57 -14.36 7.64
CA GLN A 255 6.35 -14.84 8.28
C GLN A 255 5.17 -14.84 7.31
N ALA A 256 5.08 -13.84 6.42
CA ALA A 256 4.00 -13.76 5.43
C ALA A 256 4.05 -14.95 4.46
N TYR A 257 5.24 -15.27 3.95
CA TYR A 257 5.45 -16.40 3.05
C TYR A 257 5.28 -17.78 3.73
N VAL A 258 5.97 -18.02 4.85
CA VAL A 258 5.97 -19.33 5.51
C VAL A 258 4.59 -19.69 6.06
N SER A 259 3.83 -18.71 6.55
CA SER A 259 2.44 -18.92 7.02
C SER A 259 1.54 -19.52 5.94
N LEU A 260 1.78 -19.19 4.67
CA LEU A 260 1.01 -19.71 3.54
C LEU A 260 1.63 -21.01 3.01
N ASN A 261 2.95 -21.04 2.83
CA ASN A 261 3.66 -22.15 2.23
C ASN A 261 5.03 -22.42 2.91
N ALA A 262 5.13 -23.53 3.65
CA ALA A 262 6.39 -23.92 4.30
C ALA A 262 7.51 -24.29 3.29
N ALA A 263 7.17 -24.52 2.01
CA ALA A 263 8.13 -24.81 0.96
C ALA A 263 8.47 -23.59 0.09
N GLU A 264 8.07 -22.37 0.49
CA GLU A 264 8.29 -21.15 -0.29
C GLU A 264 9.76 -20.98 -0.69
N PHE A 265 10.68 -21.18 0.27
CA PHE A 265 12.12 -21.02 0.06
C PHE A 265 12.81 -22.33 -0.38
N GLY A 266 12.05 -23.25 -0.98
CA GLY A 266 12.52 -24.51 -1.54
C GLY A 266 12.57 -25.68 -0.56
N ASN A 267 12.86 -26.88 -1.10
CA ASN A 267 12.95 -28.12 -0.33
C ASN A 267 14.00 -28.10 0.81
N PRO A 268 15.17 -27.45 0.69
CA PRO A 268 16.17 -27.45 1.77
C PRO A 268 15.70 -26.80 3.07
N THR A 269 14.78 -25.84 3.02
CA THR A 269 14.27 -25.10 4.20
C THR A 269 12.99 -25.70 4.76
N LYS A 270 12.24 -26.44 3.93
CA LYS A 270 10.91 -27.01 4.24
C LYS A 270 10.82 -27.77 5.56
N GLN A 271 11.87 -28.53 5.93
CA GLN A 271 11.86 -29.32 7.17
C GLN A 271 11.77 -28.43 8.42
N GLU A 272 12.51 -27.31 8.44
CA GLU A 272 12.47 -26.34 9.55
C GLU A 272 11.25 -25.41 9.44
N CYS A 273 10.84 -25.03 8.23
CA CYS A 273 9.70 -24.14 8.03
C CYS A 273 8.33 -24.78 8.29
N THR A 274 8.19 -26.11 8.17
CA THR A 274 6.91 -26.82 8.47
C THR A 274 6.41 -26.58 9.89
N PRO A 275 7.18 -26.88 10.96
CA PRO A 275 6.71 -26.62 12.33
C PRO A 275 6.53 -25.12 12.61
N ILE A 276 7.38 -24.25 12.05
CA ILE A 276 7.22 -22.80 12.20
C ILE A 276 5.91 -22.31 11.59
N LYS A 277 5.53 -22.82 10.40
CA LYS A 277 4.24 -22.51 9.79
C LYS A 277 3.08 -22.88 10.71
N GLU A 278 3.13 -24.06 11.33
CA GLU A 278 2.09 -24.52 12.26
C GLU A 278 1.99 -23.58 13.48
N GLU A 279 3.13 -23.20 14.05
CA GLU A 279 3.23 -22.25 15.16
C GLU A 279 2.69 -20.86 14.80
N LEU A 280 3.09 -20.30 13.65
CA LEU A 280 2.60 -19.02 13.15
C LEU A 280 1.08 -19.06 12.98
N GLN A 281 0.55 -20.08 12.32
CA GLN A 281 -0.90 -20.24 12.10
C GLN A 281 -1.68 -20.42 13.41
N GLN A 282 -1.10 -21.13 14.39
CA GLN A 282 -1.70 -21.27 15.70
C GLN A 282 -1.73 -19.92 16.43
N LYS A 283 -0.63 -19.18 16.44
CA LYS A 283 -0.55 -17.85 17.06
C LYS A 283 -1.53 -16.87 16.40
N GLN A 284 -1.58 -16.85 15.07
CA GLN A 284 -2.54 -16.06 14.30
C GLN A 284 -3.98 -16.34 14.77
N LYS A 285 -4.39 -17.62 14.89
CA LYS A 285 -5.76 -17.98 15.35
C LYS A 285 -6.07 -17.54 16.79
N GLN A 286 -5.06 -17.37 17.63
CA GLN A 286 -5.23 -16.90 19.02
C GLN A 286 -5.45 -15.38 19.09
N LEU A 287 -4.88 -14.64 18.14
CA LEU A 287 -4.97 -13.19 18.10
C LEU A 287 -6.36 -12.74 17.63
N LEU A 288 -7.04 -11.92 18.45
CA LEU A 288 -8.38 -11.42 18.11
C LEU A 288 -8.41 -10.60 16.82
N ILE A 289 -7.34 -9.82 16.58
CA ILE A 289 -7.16 -9.03 15.37
C ILE A 289 -7.22 -9.90 14.10
N TRP A 290 -6.61 -11.08 14.12
CA TRP A 290 -6.63 -12.02 12.99
C TRP A 290 -8.02 -12.57 12.70
N LYS A 291 -8.79 -12.87 13.75
CA LYS A 291 -10.18 -13.34 13.59
C LYS A 291 -11.01 -12.31 12.82
N HIS A 292 -10.79 -11.02 13.04
CA HIS A 292 -11.54 -9.95 12.39
C HIS A 292 -11.07 -9.70 10.96
N ILE A 293 -9.75 -9.68 10.75
CA ILE A 293 -9.16 -9.52 9.42
C ILE A 293 -9.61 -10.65 8.47
N ASN A 294 -9.79 -11.88 8.98
CA ASN A 294 -10.17 -13.04 8.16
C ASN A 294 -11.66 -13.36 8.11
N THR A 295 -12.50 -12.84 8.99
CA THR A 295 -13.95 -12.86 8.76
C THR A 295 -14.29 -11.92 7.62
N THR A 296 -14.43 -12.46 6.41
CA THR A 296 -15.15 -11.81 5.30
C THR A 296 -16.05 -12.89 4.70
N SER A 297 -17.36 -12.74 4.90
CA SER A 297 -18.32 -13.32 3.98
C SER A 297 -18.05 -12.69 2.61
N VAL A 298 -17.92 -13.56 1.61
CA VAL A 298 -18.13 -13.25 0.20
C VAL A 298 -19.55 -12.72 0.02
#